data_AF-A0A699VRQ3-F1
#
_entry.id   AF-A0A699VRQ3-F1
#
_cell.length_a   1.000
_cell.length_b   1.000
_cell.length_c   1.000
_cell.angle_alpha   90.00
_cell.angle_beta   90.00
_cell.angle_gamma   90.00
#
_symmetry.space_group_name_H-M   'P 1'
#
loop_
_entity.id
_entity.type
_entity.pdbx_description
1 polymer ?
#
loop_
_entity_poly.entity_id
_entity_poly.type
_entity_poly.pdbx_seq_one_letter_code
_entity_poly.pdbx_strand_id
1 'polypeptide(L)'
;TGRQDPHNHLRFFNKVTSTFRHPEVPNTTIKLLLFPFSLEGEARIWLDKEPPRSILTWEDLVSKFINQFFPPSKTTYLRNEITNFLQKPNETFNEAWEHFKDLLRQCLHHGFSELHQLDTFYNALNPNDQDALDSTA
;
A
#
# COMPACT_ATOMS: atom_id res chain seq x y z
N THR A 1 12.35 12.21 1.70
CA THR A 1 11.38 11.91 0.62
C THR A 1 10.30 10.96 1.16
N GLY A 2 9.23 11.51 1.76
CA GLY A 2 8.19 10.73 2.47
C GLY A 2 7.12 10.08 1.57
N ARG A 3 7.52 9.45 0.46
CA ARG A 3 6.59 8.95 -0.59
C ARG A 3 6.59 7.44 -0.78
N GLN A 4 7.17 6.65 0.12
CA GLN A 4 7.12 5.19 0.01
C GLN A 4 6.01 4.62 0.90
N ASP A 5 5.11 3.86 0.30
CA ASP A 5 4.10 3.06 0.99
C ASP A 5 4.78 2.13 2.01
N PRO A 6 4.39 2.16 3.30
CA PRO A 6 5.05 1.38 4.34
C PRO A 6 4.91 -0.14 4.13
N HIS A 7 3.87 -0.61 3.42
CA HIS A 7 3.75 -2.02 3.05
C HIS A 7 4.84 -2.41 2.03
N ASN A 8 5.06 -1.59 1.01
CA ASN A 8 6.15 -1.78 0.05
C ASN A 8 7.53 -1.68 0.70
N HIS A 9 7.74 -0.75 1.63
CA HIS A 9 8.98 -0.67 2.42
C HIS A 9 9.26 -1.98 3.15
N LEU A 10 8.28 -2.49 3.91
CA LEU A 10 8.40 -3.77 4.62
C LEU A 10 8.63 -4.94 3.66
N ARG A 11 7.95 -4.98 2.51
CA ARG A 11 8.15 -6.02 1.50
C ARG A 11 9.60 -6.03 0.99
N PHE A 12 10.13 -4.87 0.63
CA PHE A 12 11.51 -4.74 0.16
C PHE A 12 12.51 -5.07 1.26
N PHE A 13 12.30 -4.55 2.47
CA PHE A 13 13.14 -4.82 3.63
C PHE A 13 13.17 -6.32 3.98
N ASN A 14 12.02 -7.00 3.95
CA ASN A 14 11.94 -8.44 4.15
C ASN A 14 12.70 -9.22 3.06
N LYS A 15 12.62 -8.78 1.80
CA LYS A 15 13.38 -9.38 0.71
C LYS A 15 14.89 -9.23 0.94
N VAL A 16 15.36 -8.04 1.31
CA VAL A 16 16.78 -7.79 1.62
C VAL A 16 17.23 -8.61 2.83
N THR A 17 16.48 -8.58 3.94
CA THR A 17 16.88 -9.29 5.16
C THR A 17 16.84 -10.81 5.02
N SER A 18 16.04 -11.36 4.09
CA SER A 18 16.04 -12.81 3.80
C SER A 18 17.35 -13.32 3.19
N THR A 19 18.19 -12.45 2.62
CA THR A 19 19.48 -12.86 2.04
C THR A 19 20.56 -13.02 3.11
N PHE A 20 20.36 -12.48 4.31
CA PHE A 20 21.28 -12.66 5.43
C PHE A 20 21.03 -14.04 6.05
N ARG A 21 22.03 -14.92 5.96
CA ARG A 21 22.00 -16.24 6.59
C ARG A 21 23.07 -16.30 7.66
N HIS A 22 22.65 -16.43 8.91
CA HIS A 22 23.52 -16.67 10.05
C HIS A 22 22.93 -17.82 10.88
N PRO A 23 23.57 -19.00 10.94
CA PRO A 23 22.96 -20.21 11.53
C PRO A 23 22.45 -20.04 12.97
N GLU A 24 23.14 -19.22 13.75
CA GLU A 24 22.85 -19.03 15.18
C GLU A 24 21.97 -17.82 15.50
N VAL A 25 21.68 -16.97 14.50
CA VAL A 25 20.93 -15.72 14.72
C VAL A 25 19.61 -15.79 13.97
N PRO A 26 18.46 -15.78 14.68
CA PRO A 26 17.16 -15.72 14.05
C PRO A 26 17.04 -14.52 13.11
N ASN A 27 16.40 -14.72 11.95
CA ASN A 27 16.23 -13.66 10.95
C ASN A 27 15.43 -12.46 11.51
N THR A 28 14.52 -12.69 12.44
CA THR A 28 13.78 -11.63 13.16
C THR A 28 14.71 -10.73 13.98
N THR A 29 15.77 -11.27 14.59
CA THR A 29 16.79 -10.48 15.29
C THR A 29 17.57 -9.60 14.32
N ILE A 30 17.96 -10.15 13.15
CA ILE A 30 18.63 -9.39 12.09
C ILE A 30 17.71 -8.25 11.60
N LYS A 31 16.43 -8.53 11.39
CA LYS A 31 15.43 -7.53 10.99
C LYS A 31 15.30 -6.39 11.99
N LEU A 32 15.11 -6.71 13.28
CA LEU A 32 15.00 -5.70 14.33
C LEU A 32 16.26 -4.83 14.43
N LEU A 33 17.44 -5.44 14.28
CA LEU A 33 18.71 -4.71 14.29
C LEU A 33 18.85 -3.76 13.09
N LEU A 34 18.46 -4.21 11.90
CA LEU A 34 18.69 -3.46 10.65
C LEU A 34 17.58 -2.46 10.32
N PHE A 35 16.36 -2.64 10.83
CA PHE A 35 15.22 -1.80 10.48
C PHE A 35 15.43 -0.31 10.72
N PRO A 36 16.02 0.15 11.85
CA PRO A 36 16.26 1.57 12.09
C PRO A 36 17.14 2.24 11.01
N PHE A 37 18.04 1.48 10.38
CA PHE A 37 18.92 1.97 9.32
C PHE A 37 18.23 2.09 7.97
N SER A 38 17.03 1.49 7.84
CA SER A 38 16.20 1.61 6.63
C SER A 38 15.29 2.84 6.65
N LEU A 39 15.19 3.54 7.79
CA LEU A 39 14.28 4.66 7.98
C LEU A 39 14.98 6.01 7.84
N GLU A 40 14.25 6.98 7.29
CA GLU A 40 14.68 8.37 7.17
C GLU A 40 13.53 9.33 7.56
N GLY A 41 13.86 10.58 7.89
CA GLY A 41 12.88 11.64 8.16
C GLY A 41 11.87 11.28 9.26
N GLU A 42 10.59 11.54 9.00
CA GLU A 42 9.48 11.31 9.96
C GLU A 42 9.43 9.86 10.47
N ALA A 43 9.71 8.87 9.62
CA ALA A 43 9.72 7.47 10.03
C ALA A 43 10.83 7.18 11.05
N ARG A 44 12.01 7.78 10.86
CA ARG A 44 13.12 7.65 11.80
C ARG A 44 12.80 8.34 13.12
N ILE A 45 12.30 9.58 13.05
CA ILE A 45 11.90 10.37 14.22
C ILE A 45 10.81 9.66 15.03
N TRP A 46 9.85 9.02 14.37
CA TRP A 46 8.82 8.22 15.04
C TRP A 46 9.45 7.06 15.82
N LEU A 47 10.32 6.27 15.19
CA LEU A 47 10.94 5.12 15.85
C LEU A 47 11.75 5.53 17.07
N ASP A 48 12.51 6.64 16.99
CA ASP A 48 13.32 7.15 18.10
C ASP A 48 12.46 7.69 19.27
N LYS A 49 11.17 8.00 19.04
CA LYS A 49 10.21 8.44 20.07
C LYS A 49 9.42 7.31 20.71
N GLU A 50 9.50 6.08 20.20
CA GLU A 50 8.76 4.96 20.77
C GLU A 50 9.21 4.70 22.22
N PRO A 51 8.27 4.43 23.15
CA PRO A 51 8.62 4.17 24.53
C PRO A 51 9.60 2.99 24.66
N PRO A 52 10.53 3.01 25.62
CA PRO A 52 11.38 1.87 25.89
C PRO A 52 10.56 0.59 26.11
N ARG A 53 11.02 -0.53 25.55
CA ARG A 53 10.35 -1.85 25.65
C ARG A 53 8.96 -1.93 25.02
N SER A 54 8.56 -0.95 24.19
CA SER A 54 7.28 -1.01 23.46
C SER A 54 7.32 -1.88 22.21
N ILE A 55 8.51 -2.12 21.66
CA ILE A 55 8.76 -3.00 20.52
C ILE A 55 9.69 -4.11 20.99
N LEU A 56 9.17 -5.33 21.15
CA LEU A 56 9.93 -6.49 21.63
C LEU A 56 10.15 -7.53 20.52
N THR A 57 9.21 -7.60 19.58
CA THR A 57 9.22 -8.55 18.47
C THR A 57 9.18 -7.84 17.13
N TRP A 58 9.50 -8.56 16.06
CA TRP A 58 9.36 -8.05 14.70
C TRP A 58 7.89 -7.74 14.38
N GLU A 59 6.97 -8.55 14.90
CA GLU A 59 5.53 -8.39 14.76
C GLU A 59 5.04 -7.10 15.45
N ASP A 60 5.53 -6.78 16.65
CA ASP A 60 5.22 -5.52 17.33
C ASP A 60 5.65 -4.31 16.49
N LEU A 61 6.87 -4.37 15.96
CA LEU A 61 7.45 -3.32 15.12
C LEU A 61 6.60 -3.10 13.87
N VAL A 62 6.28 -4.18 13.15
CA VAL A 62 5.46 -4.13 11.93
C VAL A 62 4.08 -3.56 12.23
N SER A 63 3.43 -4.04 13.28
CA SER A 63 2.10 -3.58 13.68
C SER A 63 2.09 -2.07 13.97
N LYS A 64 3.03 -1.59 14.80
CA LYS A 64 3.12 -0.17 15.15
C LYS A 64 3.49 0.70 13.94
N PHE A 65 4.44 0.26 13.12
CA PHE A 65 4.86 0.97 11.91
C PHE A 65 3.71 1.12 10.91
N ILE A 66 2.99 0.04 10.61
CA ILE A 66 1.82 0.09 9.73
C ILE A 66 0.72 0.97 10.32
N ASN A 67 0.39 0.82 11.60
CA ASN A 67 -0.66 1.64 12.21
C ASN A 67 -0.31 3.14 12.22
N GLN A 68 0.96 3.49 12.32
CA GLN A 68 1.42 4.88 12.28
C GLN A 68 1.37 5.48 10.86
N PHE A 69 1.85 4.75 9.85
CA PHE A 69 2.07 5.31 8.51
C PHE A 69 1.02 4.91 7.48
N PHE A 70 0.22 3.88 7.76
CA PHE A 70 -0.90 3.41 6.93
C PHE A 70 -2.00 2.81 7.80
N PRO A 71 -2.69 3.65 8.60
CA PRO A 71 -3.67 3.18 9.56
C PRO A 71 -4.82 2.43 8.87
N PRO A 72 -5.52 1.53 9.58
CA PRO A 72 -6.67 0.80 9.03
C PRO A 72 -7.74 1.71 8.42
N SER A 73 -7.95 2.90 8.99
CA SER A 73 -8.88 3.92 8.45
C SER A 73 -8.52 4.36 7.03
N LYS A 74 -7.23 4.46 6.70
CA LYS A 74 -6.76 4.78 5.34
C LYS A 74 -7.02 3.61 4.38
N THR A 75 -6.85 2.38 4.85
CA THR A 75 -7.24 1.18 4.07
C THR A 75 -8.74 1.18 3.80
N THR A 76 -9.58 1.45 4.80
CA THR A 76 -11.04 1.55 4.65
C THR A 76 -11.42 2.66 3.66
N TYR A 77 -10.81 3.85 3.80
CA TYR A 77 -11.04 4.96 2.89
C TYR A 77 -10.71 4.57 1.44
N LEU A 78 -9.50 4.06 1.18
CA LEU A 78 -9.09 3.68 -0.18
C LEU A 78 -9.98 2.58 -0.78
N ARG A 79 -10.39 1.59 0.03
CA ARG A 79 -11.35 0.56 -0.42
C ARG A 79 -12.68 1.19 -0.84
N ASN A 80 -13.18 2.16 -0.08
CA ASN A 80 -14.41 2.87 -0.42
C ASN A 80 -14.25 3.72 -1.68
N GLU A 81 -13.11 4.39 -1.88
CA GLU A 81 -12.84 5.16 -3.10
C GLU A 81 -12.77 4.26 -4.34
N ILE A 82 -12.20 3.05 -4.20
CA ILE A 82 -12.17 2.05 -5.27
C ILE A 82 -13.60 1.58 -5.58
N THR A 83 -14.35 1.14 -4.57
CA THR A 83 -15.71 0.60 -4.76
C THR A 83 -16.70 1.63 -5.28
N ASN A 84 -16.57 2.90 -4.88
CA ASN A 84 -17.45 3.99 -5.31
C ASN A 84 -16.81 4.86 -6.41
N PHE A 85 -15.83 4.33 -7.13
CA PHE A 85 -15.15 5.06 -8.19
C PHE A 85 -16.18 5.52 -9.23
N LEU A 86 -16.04 6.76 -9.69
CA LEU A 86 -16.84 7.35 -10.76
C LEU A 86 -15.93 8.20 -11.62
N GLN A 87 -16.00 8.02 -12.93
CA GLN A 87 -15.32 8.90 -13.87
C GLN A 87 -15.85 10.33 -13.71
N LYS A 88 -14.96 11.30 -13.56
CA LYS A 88 -15.40 12.71 -13.44
C LYS A 88 -15.87 13.23 -14.80
N PRO A 89 -16.82 14.20 -14.84
CA PRO A 89 -17.37 14.71 -16.10
C PRO A 89 -16.36 15.28 -17.09
N ASN A 90 -15.18 15.69 -16.62
CA ASN A 90 -14.11 16.28 -17.44
C ASN A 90 -12.89 15.36 -17.59
N GLU A 91 -12.94 14.13 -17.08
CA GLU A 91 -11.87 13.14 -17.25
C GLU A 91 -12.10 12.37 -18.54
N THR A 92 -11.06 12.26 -19.37
CA THR A 92 -11.02 11.29 -20.47
C THR A 92 -10.96 9.86 -19.93
N PHE A 93 -11.32 8.86 -20.75
CA PHE A 93 -11.17 7.45 -20.40
C PHE A 93 -9.78 7.10 -19.84
N ASN A 94 -8.71 7.56 -20.48
CA ASN A 94 -7.34 7.26 -20.06
C ASN A 94 -6.99 7.92 -18.71
N GLU A 95 -7.46 9.14 -18.47
CA GLU A 95 -7.27 9.81 -17.18
C GLU A 95 -8.02 9.08 -16.06
N ALA A 96 -9.26 8.68 -16.32
CA ALA A 96 -10.06 7.89 -15.40
C ALA A 96 -9.37 6.54 -15.09
N TRP A 97 -8.82 5.88 -16.12
CA TRP A 97 -8.09 4.62 -15.95
C TRP A 97 -6.81 4.77 -15.13
N GLU A 98 -6.01 5.81 -15.38
CA GLU A 98 -4.82 6.05 -14.57
C GLU A 98 -5.17 6.41 -13.13
N HIS A 99 -6.23 7.20 -12.91
CA HIS A 99 -6.73 7.55 -11.58
C HIS A 99 -7.19 6.30 -10.82
N PHE A 100 -7.98 5.43 -11.45
CA PHE A 100 -8.40 4.16 -10.85
C PHE A 100 -7.22 3.27 -10.49
N LYS A 101 -6.24 3.12 -11.40
CA LYS A 101 -5.02 2.35 -11.12
C LYS A 101 -4.16 2.97 -10.01
N ASP A 102 -4.15 4.29 -9.87
CA ASP A 102 -3.46 4.95 -8.75
C ASP A 102 -4.10 4.57 -7.41
N LEU A 103 -5.43 4.58 -7.30
CA LEU A 103 -6.15 4.13 -6.11
C LEU A 103 -5.79 2.67 -5.74
N LEU A 104 -5.74 1.77 -6.74
CA LEU A 104 -5.33 0.38 -6.54
C LEU A 104 -3.88 0.27 -6.03
N ARG A 105 -2.96 1.05 -6.61
CA ARG A 105 -1.53 1.05 -6.21
C ARG A 105 -1.30 1.60 -4.80
N GLN A 106 -2.15 2.53 -4.36
CA GLN A 106 -2.09 3.07 -2.99
C GLN A 106 -2.50 2.05 -1.92
N CYS A 107 -3.24 0.99 -2.28
CA CYS A 107 -3.68 -0.05 -1.35
C CYS A 107 -3.52 -1.45 -1.96
N LEU A 108 -2.29 -1.93 -2.14
CA LEU A 108 -2.03 -3.24 -2.79
C LEU A 108 -2.71 -4.44 -2.10
N HIS A 109 -3.04 -4.33 -0.81
CA HIS A 109 -3.80 -5.31 -0.04
C HIS A 109 -5.33 -5.08 -0.06
N HIS A 110 -5.85 -4.40 -1.09
CA HIS A 110 -7.29 -4.10 -1.22
C HIS A 110 -8.18 -5.35 -1.34
N GLY A 111 -7.64 -6.51 -1.75
CA GLY A 111 -8.38 -7.78 -1.80
C GLY A 111 -9.41 -7.93 -2.92
N PHE A 112 -9.64 -6.90 -3.74
CA PHE A 112 -10.44 -6.99 -4.97
C PHE A 112 -9.79 -7.88 -6.04
N SER A 113 -10.57 -8.79 -6.62
CA SER A 113 -10.15 -9.60 -7.78
C SER A 113 -10.05 -8.73 -9.04
N GLU A 114 -9.29 -9.20 -10.04
CA GLU A 114 -9.17 -8.50 -11.33
C GLU A 114 -10.52 -8.31 -12.01
N LEU A 115 -11.38 -9.34 -11.99
CA LEU A 115 -12.75 -9.23 -12.51
C LEU A 115 -13.57 -8.16 -11.79
N HIS A 116 -13.48 -8.07 -10.45
CA HIS A 116 -14.18 -7.04 -9.71
C HIS A 116 -13.63 -5.64 -10.01
N GLN A 117 -12.32 -5.50 -10.22
CA GLN A 117 -11.71 -4.22 -10.60
C GLN A 117 -12.20 -3.78 -11.99
N LEU A 118 -12.25 -4.69 -12.96
CA LEU A 118 -12.76 -4.41 -14.31
C LEU A 118 -14.23 -4.02 -14.30
N ASP A 119 -15.07 -4.78 -13.58
CA ASP A 119 -16.50 -4.50 -13.43
C ASP A 119 -16.73 -3.13 -12.77
N THR A 120 -16.01 -2.85 -11.68
CA THR A 120 -16.09 -1.55 -10.99
C THR A 120 -15.73 -0.41 -11.93
N PHE A 121 -14.62 -0.54 -12.68
CA PHE A 121 -14.18 0.50 -13.59
C PHE A 121 -15.15 0.71 -14.75
N TYR A 122 -15.60 -0.38 -15.40
CA TYR A 122 -16.56 -0.29 -16.51
C TYR A 122 -17.86 0.38 -16.08
N ASN A 123 -18.44 -0.04 -14.95
CA ASN A 123 -19.69 0.53 -14.42
C ASN A 123 -19.56 2.00 -13.97
N ALA A 124 -18.33 2.46 -13.74
CA ALA A 124 -18.02 3.83 -13.32
C ALA A 124 -17.81 4.81 -14.49
N LEU A 125 -17.69 4.30 -15.72
CA LEU A 125 -17.50 5.12 -16.91
C LEU A 125 -18.76 5.92 -17.25
N ASN A 126 -18.56 7.06 -17.92
CA ASN A 126 -19.67 7.78 -18.51
C ASN A 126 -20.26 6.99 -19.70
N PRO A 127 -21.53 7.25 -20.09
CA PRO A 127 -22.19 6.49 -21.16
C PRO A 127 -21.44 6.51 -22.50
N ASN A 128 -20.81 7.63 -22.86
CA ASN A 128 -20.10 7.73 -24.15
C ASN A 128 -18.88 6.81 -24.19
N ASP A 129 -18.14 6.71 -23.08
CA ASP A 129 -16.97 5.84 -23.00
C ASP A 129 -17.36 4.36 -22.90
N GLN A 130 -18.51 4.04 -22.28
CA GLN A 130 -19.08 2.69 -22.31
C GLN A 130 -19.49 2.29 -23.74
N ASP A 131 -20.26 3.14 -24.42
CA ASP A 131 -20.72 2.89 -25.79
C ASP A 131 -19.54 2.70 -26.77
N ALA A 132 -18.48 3.49 -26.59
CA ALA A 132 -17.27 3.39 -27.40
C ALA A 132 -16.55 2.04 -27.19
N LEU A 133 -16.47 1.55 -25.95
CA LEU A 133 -15.89 0.24 -25.64
C LEU A 133 -16.71 -0.90 -26.23
N ASP A 134 -18.03 -0.87 -26.02
CA ASP A 134 -18.95 -1.91 -26.49
C ASP A 134 -18.97 -2.01 -28.03
N SER A 135 -18.74 -0.88 -28.72
CA SER A 135 -18.64 -0.83 -30.19
C SER A 135 -17.33 -1.41 -30.75
N THR A 136 -16.33 -1.65 -29.89
CA THR A 136 -15.02 -2.20 -30.28
C THR A 136 -14.84 -3.69 -29.93
N ALA A 137 -15.83 -4.30 -29.27
CA ALA A 137 -15.88 -5.72 -28.92
C ALA A 137 -16.36 -6.60 -30.09
#